data_AF-A5HC35-F1
#
_entry.id   AF-A5HC35-F1
#
_cell.length_a   1.000
_cell.length_b   1.000
_cell.length_c   1.000
_cell.angle_alpha   90.00
_cell.angle_beta   90.00
_cell.angle_gamma   90.00
#
_symmetry.space_group_name_H-M   'P 1'
#
loop_
_entity.id
_entity.type
_entity.pdbx_description
1 polymer ?
#
loop_
_entity_poly.entity_id
_entity_poly.type
_entity_poly.pdbx_seq_one_letter_code
_entity_poly.pdbx_strand_id
1 'polypeptide(L)'
;LARLSCAFKTENQTRQVVCDLGNPMKAGTQLVAGLRFSVHQQSEMDTSVKFDLQIQGSNLFDKVSPVVSYKVDLAVLAAVEIRGVSSPDHIFLPIPNWEYKENPETEEDVGPVVQHIYELRNNGPSSFSKAMLNLQWPYKYNNNTLLYILHYDIDGPMNCTSDMEINPLRIKVSSLQTTEKNDSVAGQGDRSHVVMKRDLALGEGDVHTLGCGIAQCLRIVCQVGRLDRGKSAILYVKSLLWTET
;
A
#
# COMPACT_ATOMS: atom_id res chain seq x y z
N LEU A 1 37.83 19.87 -5.37
CA LEU A 1 37.74 19.15 -4.09
C LEU A 1 39.02 18.36 -3.89
N ALA A 2 39.73 18.60 -2.78
CA ALA A 2 40.92 17.83 -2.41
C ALA A 2 40.51 16.39 -2.05
N ARG A 3 41.29 15.42 -2.51
CA ARG A 3 41.14 14.01 -2.11
C ARG A 3 41.96 13.81 -0.84
N LEU A 4 41.29 13.73 0.30
CA LEU A 4 41.92 13.46 1.58
C LEU A 4 42.02 11.95 1.80
N SER A 5 43.10 11.53 2.47
CA SER A 5 43.20 10.18 3.04
C SER A 5 42.37 10.16 4.31
N CYS A 6 41.28 9.38 4.32
CA CYS A 6 40.36 9.31 5.46
C CYS A 6 40.14 7.87 5.90
N ALA A 7 40.04 7.65 7.20
CA ALA A 7 39.74 6.36 7.80
C ALA A 7 38.64 6.50 8.87
N PHE A 8 37.71 5.53 8.88
CA PHE A 8 36.71 5.43 9.94
C PHE A 8 37.32 4.72 11.16
N LYS A 9 37.15 5.31 12.35
CA LYS A 9 37.61 4.77 13.62
C LYS A 9 36.46 4.75 14.63
N THR A 10 36.41 3.70 15.45
CA THR A 10 35.51 3.63 16.60
C THR A 10 36.36 3.47 17.84
N GLU A 11 36.35 4.47 18.72
CA GLU A 11 37.17 4.50 19.93
C GLU A 11 36.32 5.02 21.08
N ASN A 12 36.34 4.35 22.23
CA ASN A 12 35.56 4.72 23.42
C ASN A 12 34.06 4.96 23.12
N GLN A 13 33.45 4.08 22.33
CA GLN A 13 32.03 4.17 21.89
C GLN A 13 31.72 5.38 20.99
N THR A 14 32.69 6.22 20.67
CA THR A 14 32.54 7.30 19.68
C THR A 14 32.89 6.80 18.29
N ARG A 15 32.02 7.10 17.32
CA ARG A 15 32.22 6.79 15.90
C ARG A 15 32.70 8.05 15.20
N GLN A 16 33.90 8.03 14.64
CA GLN A 16 34.51 9.21 14.01
C GLN A 16 35.21 8.85 12.70
N VAL A 17 35.27 9.82 11.79
CA VAL A 17 36.10 9.74 10.58
C VAL A 17 37.28 10.67 10.76
N VAL A 18 38.50 10.13 10.63
CA VAL A 18 39.73 10.90 10.73
C VAL A 18 40.32 11.05 9.34
N CYS A 19 40.59 12.29 8.93
CA CYS A 19 41.16 12.62 7.63
C CYS A 19 42.51 13.34 7.81
N ASP A 20 43.51 12.91 7.04
CA ASP A 20 44.83 13.54 7.05
C ASP A 20 44.80 14.85 6.27
N LEU A 21 45.12 15.96 6.95
CA LEU A 21 45.17 17.32 6.36
C LEU A 21 46.59 17.73 5.91
N GLY A 22 47.59 16.91 6.20
CA GLY A 22 49.00 17.13 5.87
C GLY A 22 49.92 17.08 7.09
N ASN A 23 51.09 16.47 6.94
CA ASN A 23 52.11 16.39 7.98
C ASN A 23 53.46 16.94 7.44
N PRO A 24 53.78 18.23 7.66
CA PRO A 24 52.96 19.25 8.32
C PRO A 24 51.96 19.93 7.36
N MET A 25 50.84 20.41 7.89
CA MET A 25 49.95 21.34 7.20
C MET A 25 50.58 22.75 7.24
N LYS A 26 50.99 23.27 6.08
CA LYS A 26 51.70 24.57 6.00
C LYS A 26 50.79 25.75 6.36
N ALA A 27 51.39 26.82 6.88
CA ALA A 27 50.65 28.06 7.18
C ALA A 27 49.93 28.63 5.93
N GLY A 28 48.71 29.12 6.12
CA GLY A 28 47.88 29.67 5.04
C GLY A 28 47.26 28.62 4.11
N THR A 29 47.47 27.32 4.34
CA THR A 29 46.85 26.26 3.52
C THR A 29 45.35 26.20 3.76
N GLN A 30 44.57 26.29 2.69
CA GLN A 30 43.12 26.11 2.71
C GLN A 30 42.74 24.85 1.94
N LEU A 31 41.90 24.00 2.53
CA LEU A 31 41.46 22.75 1.95
C LEU A 31 39.94 22.72 1.86
N VAL A 32 39.43 22.27 0.71
CA VAL A 32 38.01 22.02 0.49
C VAL A 32 37.85 20.55 0.12
N ALA A 33 37.24 19.78 1.02
CA ALA A 33 37.00 18.35 0.87
C ALA A 33 35.51 18.03 1.04
N GLY A 34 35.08 16.91 0.45
CA GLY A 34 33.70 16.44 0.52
C GLY A 34 33.68 15.05 1.13
N LEU A 35 32.92 14.89 2.21
CA LEU A 35 32.71 13.61 2.88
C LEU A 35 31.28 13.14 2.60
N ARG A 36 31.14 11.90 2.11
CA ARG A 36 29.84 11.29 1.81
C ARG A 36 29.49 10.29 2.91
N PHE A 37 28.28 10.40 3.43
CA PHE A 37 27.75 9.52 4.47
C PHE A 37 26.45 8.89 3.98
N SER A 38 26.22 7.63 4.40
CA SER A 38 24.91 6.98 4.31
C SER A 38 24.44 6.73 5.74
N VAL A 39 23.37 7.41 6.15
CA VAL A 39 22.80 7.27 7.48
C VAL A 39 21.61 6.32 7.38
N HIS A 40 21.75 5.13 7.97
CA HIS A 40 20.64 4.20 8.13
C HIS A 40 20.01 4.45 9.50
N GLN A 41 19.08 5.41 9.57
CA GLN A 41 18.34 5.70 10.80
C GLN A 41 17.13 4.76 10.90
N GLN A 42 16.98 4.03 12.01
CA GLN A 42 15.78 3.23 12.33
C GLN A 42 15.02 3.79 13.54
N SER A 43 15.53 4.85 14.18
CA SER A 43 14.92 5.49 15.35
C SER A 43 13.84 6.47 14.93
N GLU A 44 12.61 6.25 15.41
CA GLU A 44 11.43 7.09 15.15
C GLU A 44 11.40 8.37 16.01
N MET A 45 12.32 8.51 16.97
CA MET A 45 12.30 9.61 17.95
C MET A 45 13.22 10.78 17.58
N ASP A 46 14.15 10.58 16.66
CA ASP A 46 15.14 11.60 16.33
C ASP A 46 14.58 12.59 15.30
N THR A 47 14.73 13.88 15.59
CA THR A 47 14.31 14.97 14.68
C THR A 47 15.44 15.42 13.76
N SER A 48 16.69 15.05 14.07
CA SER A 48 17.86 15.48 13.33
C SER A 48 19.09 14.63 13.63
N VAL A 49 20.05 14.66 12.72
CA VAL A 49 21.39 14.10 12.88
C VAL A 49 22.39 15.24 13.03
N LYS A 50 23.29 15.14 14.01
CA LYS A 50 24.32 16.13 14.29
C LYS A 50 25.69 15.59 13.91
N PHE A 51 26.46 16.36 13.15
CA PHE A 51 27.87 16.09 12.84
C PHE A 51 28.73 17.12 13.54
N ASP A 52 29.66 16.67 14.39
CA ASP A 52 30.63 17.52 15.04
C ASP A 52 31.99 17.37 14.35
N LEU A 53 32.60 18.49 13.96
CA LEU A 53 33.86 18.55 13.24
C LEU A 53 34.89 19.33 14.06
N GLN A 54 36.11 18.82 14.13
CA GLN A 54 37.23 19.47 14.79
C GLN A 54 38.55 19.11 14.10
N ILE A 55 39.44 20.08 13.96
CA ILE A 55 40.82 19.88 13.49
C ILE A 55 41.72 19.74 14.71
N GLN A 56 42.60 18.73 14.69
CA GLN A 56 43.55 18.48 15.76
C GLN A 56 44.95 18.23 15.16
N GLY A 57 45.98 18.76 15.84
CA GLY A 57 47.38 18.57 15.51
C GLY A 57 48.21 18.18 16.72
N SER A 58 49.47 17.84 16.49
CA SER A 58 50.41 17.41 17.53
C SER A 58 51.27 18.55 18.12
N ASN A 59 50.85 19.81 17.94
CA ASN A 59 51.58 20.98 18.42
C ASN A 59 51.50 21.11 19.95
N LEU A 60 52.45 21.83 20.55
CA LEU A 60 52.46 22.13 22.00
C LEU A 60 51.39 23.16 22.39
N PHE A 61 51.15 24.15 21.52
CA PHE A 61 50.18 25.24 21.68
C PHE A 61 49.20 25.24 20.50
N ASP A 62 47.98 25.75 20.72
CA ASP A 62 46.92 25.91 19.69
C ASP A 62 46.71 24.68 18.80
N LYS A 63 46.76 23.52 19.43
CA LYS A 63 46.72 22.20 18.78
C LYS A 63 45.34 21.80 18.26
N VAL A 64 44.27 22.49 18.65
CA VAL A 64 42.90 22.12 18.29
C VAL A 64 42.11 23.33 17.83
N SER A 65 41.23 23.12 16.85
CA SER A 65 40.25 24.12 16.44
C SER A 65 39.03 24.12 17.38
N PRO A 66 38.20 25.17 17.34
CA PRO A 66 36.83 25.10 17.84
C PRO A 66 36.06 23.96 17.17
N VAL A 67 35.11 23.38 17.91
CA VAL A 67 34.19 22.37 17.38
C VAL A 67 33.09 23.08 16.60
N VAL A 68 32.84 22.60 15.37
CA VAL A 68 31.75 23.10 14.53
C VAL A 68 30.70 22.00 14.39
N SER A 69 29.46 22.32 14.77
CA SER A 69 28.33 21.42 14.69
C SER A 69 27.49 21.72 13.45
N TYR A 70 27.24 20.70 12.63
CA TYR A 70 26.33 20.76 11.50
C TYR A 70 25.13 19.85 11.74
N LYS A 71 23.94 20.45 11.80
CA LYS A 71 22.67 19.77 12.05
C LYS A 71 21.96 19.52 10.72
N VAL A 72 21.55 18.29 10.49
CA VAL A 72 20.73 17.88 9.34
C VAL A 72 19.39 17.41 9.87
N ASP A 73 18.31 18.13 9.51
CA ASP A 73 16.96 17.76 9.92
C ASP A 73 16.48 16.51 9.17
N LEU A 74 15.76 15.64 9.88
CA LEU A 74 15.17 14.44 9.30
C LEU A 74 13.78 14.77 8.75
N ALA A 75 13.50 14.32 7.52
CA ALA A 75 12.20 14.46 6.88
C ALA A 75 11.44 13.12 6.92
N VAL A 76 10.12 13.20 7.09
CA VAL A 76 9.23 12.04 7.01
C VAL A 76 8.63 11.98 5.60
N LEU A 77 8.73 10.82 4.96
CA LEU A 77 8.15 10.57 3.65
C LEU A 77 7.49 9.19 3.63
N ALA A 78 6.17 9.15 3.79
CA ALA A 78 5.35 7.96 3.60
C ALA A 78 4.55 8.11 2.30
N ALA A 79 4.95 7.37 1.26
CA ALA A 79 4.27 7.35 -0.03
C ALA A 79 3.19 6.27 0.00
N VAL A 80 2.04 6.64 0.57
CA VAL A 80 0.90 5.73 0.74
C VAL A 80 0.02 5.79 -0.51
N GLU A 81 -0.31 4.63 -1.06
CA GLU A 81 -1.23 4.47 -2.18
C GLU A 81 -2.40 3.56 -1.80
N ILE A 82 -3.55 3.79 -2.43
CA ILE A 82 -4.71 2.91 -2.37
C ILE A 82 -5.02 2.39 -3.78
N ARG A 83 -5.26 1.09 -3.89
CA ARG A 83 -5.61 0.41 -5.14
C ARG A 83 -6.86 -0.42 -4.94
N GLY A 84 -7.65 -0.57 -5.99
CA GLY A 84 -8.88 -1.34 -5.98
C GLY A 84 -9.01 -2.19 -7.24
N VAL A 85 -9.57 -3.39 -7.11
CA VAL A 85 -9.95 -4.23 -8.26
C VAL A 85 -11.30 -4.89 -8.00
N SER A 86 -12.05 -5.12 -9.07
CA SER A 86 -13.29 -5.89 -9.05
C SER A 86 -13.11 -7.20 -9.83
N SER A 87 -13.64 -8.30 -9.30
CA SER A 87 -13.62 -9.62 -9.92
C SER A 87 -15.01 -10.25 -9.80
N PRO A 88 -15.77 -10.38 -10.90
CA PRO A 88 -15.46 -9.88 -12.24
C PRO A 88 -15.56 -8.35 -12.35
N ASP A 89 -14.91 -7.75 -13.34
CA ASP A 89 -14.96 -6.30 -13.63
C ASP A 89 -16.19 -5.90 -14.45
N HIS A 90 -16.84 -6.86 -15.10
CA HIS A 90 -18.10 -6.67 -15.82
C HIS A 90 -18.97 -7.93 -15.74
N ILE A 91 -20.28 -7.73 -15.86
CA ILE A 91 -21.27 -8.82 -15.86
C ILE A 91 -22.18 -8.61 -17.08
N PHE A 92 -22.36 -9.67 -17.86
CA PHE A 92 -23.31 -9.68 -18.97
C PHE A 92 -24.67 -10.17 -18.49
N LEU A 93 -25.72 -9.45 -18.86
CA LEU A 93 -27.11 -9.86 -18.65
C LEU A 93 -27.69 -10.44 -19.95
N PRO A 94 -28.59 -11.42 -19.89
CA PRO A 94 -29.16 -12.07 -18.69
C PRO A 94 -28.20 -13.10 -18.04
N ILE A 95 -28.40 -13.37 -16.74
CA ILE A 95 -27.62 -14.38 -16.02
C ILE A 95 -28.11 -15.79 -16.39
N PRO A 96 -27.22 -16.73 -16.76
CA PRO A 96 -27.62 -18.08 -17.13
C PRO A 96 -28.19 -18.84 -15.94
N ASN A 97 -29.28 -19.59 -16.17
CA ASN A 97 -29.95 -20.44 -15.18
C ASN A 97 -30.45 -19.71 -13.92
N TRP A 98 -30.59 -18.38 -13.97
CA TRP A 98 -31.16 -17.63 -12.87
C TRP A 98 -32.69 -17.63 -12.94
N GLU A 99 -33.33 -18.00 -11.84
CA GLU A 99 -34.78 -17.98 -11.66
C GLU A 99 -35.15 -17.12 -10.47
N TYR A 100 -36.20 -16.32 -10.62
CA TYR A 100 -36.69 -15.47 -9.54
C TYR A 100 -37.21 -16.28 -8.36
N LYS A 101 -36.76 -15.94 -7.15
CA LYS A 101 -37.25 -16.50 -5.89
C LYS A 101 -37.66 -15.38 -4.94
N GLU A 102 -38.88 -15.47 -4.41
CA GLU A 102 -39.43 -14.49 -3.45
C GLU A 102 -38.61 -14.41 -2.16
N ASN A 103 -38.08 -15.56 -1.70
CA ASN A 103 -37.21 -15.64 -0.52
C ASN A 103 -35.90 -16.36 -0.90
N PRO A 104 -34.85 -15.63 -1.30
CA PRO A 104 -33.57 -16.22 -1.65
C PRO A 104 -32.81 -16.68 -0.40
N GLU A 105 -32.23 -17.88 -0.42
CA GLU A 105 -31.45 -18.43 0.70
C GLU A 105 -29.96 -18.63 0.38
N THR A 106 -29.63 -18.83 -0.89
CA THR A 106 -28.29 -19.19 -1.36
C THR A 106 -27.70 -18.11 -2.28
N GLU A 107 -26.38 -18.16 -2.50
CA GLU A 107 -25.70 -17.23 -3.41
C GLU A 107 -26.27 -17.32 -4.84
N GLU A 108 -26.58 -18.54 -5.30
CA GLU A 108 -27.13 -18.83 -6.64
C GLU A 108 -28.53 -18.24 -6.86
N ASP A 109 -29.32 -18.09 -5.80
CA ASP A 109 -30.67 -17.54 -5.87
C ASP A 109 -30.67 -16.03 -6.15
N VAL A 110 -29.62 -15.32 -5.69
CA VAL A 110 -29.52 -13.87 -5.81
C VAL A 110 -28.80 -13.44 -7.07
N GLY A 111 -27.69 -14.10 -7.41
CA GLY A 111 -26.91 -13.75 -8.59
C GLY A 111 -25.41 -14.02 -8.46
N PRO A 112 -24.62 -13.61 -9.46
CA PRO A 112 -23.18 -13.86 -9.49
C PRO A 112 -22.45 -13.13 -8.36
N VAL A 113 -21.39 -13.77 -7.87
CA VAL A 113 -20.47 -13.20 -6.89
C VAL A 113 -19.62 -12.11 -7.55
N VAL A 114 -19.53 -10.97 -6.87
CA VAL A 114 -18.64 -9.85 -7.20
C VAL A 114 -17.73 -9.57 -6.01
N GLN A 115 -16.43 -9.75 -6.22
CA GLN A 115 -15.41 -9.50 -5.21
C GLN A 115 -14.70 -8.18 -5.49
N HIS A 116 -14.77 -7.24 -4.55
CA HIS A 116 -13.97 -6.03 -4.58
C HIS A 116 -12.82 -6.13 -3.59
N ILE A 117 -11.60 -5.87 -4.04
CA ILE A 117 -10.39 -5.95 -3.22
C ILE A 117 -9.76 -4.57 -3.17
N TYR A 118 -9.57 -4.04 -1.96
CA TYR A 118 -8.94 -2.73 -1.73
C TYR A 118 -7.64 -2.91 -0.98
N GLU A 119 -6.51 -2.54 -1.59
CA GLU A 119 -5.17 -2.58 -0.97
C GLU A 119 -4.72 -1.16 -0.62
N LEU A 120 -4.42 -0.93 0.66
CA LEU A 120 -3.70 0.26 1.14
C LEU A 120 -2.24 -0.12 1.38
N ARG A 121 -1.30 0.51 0.67
CA ARG A 121 0.11 0.13 0.69
C ARG A 121 1.01 1.33 0.96
N ASN A 122 1.99 1.17 1.85
CA ASN A 122 3.02 2.17 2.08
C ASN A 122 4.29 1.85 1.28
N ASN A 123 4.54 2.59 0.20
CA ASN A 123 5.77 2.45 -0.59
C ASN A 123 6.89 3.40 -0.14
N GLY A 124 6.61 4.33 0.78
CA GLY A 124 7.57 5.33 1.24
C GLY A 124 8.65 4.75 2.15
N PRO A 125 9.77 5.47 2.32
CA PRO A 125 10.80 5.09 3.27
C PRO A 125 10.34 5.14 4.73
N SER A 126 9.43 6.06 5.08
CA SER A 126 8.93 6.23 6.45
C SER A 126 7.67 5.40 6.72
N SER A 127 7.56 4.87 7.94
CA SER A 127 6.35 4.26 8.49
C SER A 127 5.30 5.32 8.84
N PHE A 128 4.03 4.93 8.86
CA PHE A 128 2.98 5.68 9.55
C PHE A 128 2.36 4.82 10.67
N SER A 129 1.84 5.46 11.72
CA SER A 129 1.33 4.77 12.90
C SER A 129 -0.15 4.44 12.84
N LYS A 130 -0.97 5.32 12.27
CA LYS A 130 -2.42 5.14 12.10
C LYS A 130 -2.91 5.79 10.79
N ALA A 131 -3.90 5.19 10.15
CA ALA A 131 -4.64 5.77 9.04
C ALA A 131 -6.12 5.36 9.10
N MET A 132 -6.96 6.07 8.35
CA MET A 132 -8.40 5.78 8.23
C MET A 132 -8.73 5.48 6.76
N LEU A 133 -9.29 4.31 6.49
CA LEU A 133 -9.83 3.95 5.18
C LEU A 133 -11.35 4.03 5.23
N ASN A 134 -11.94 4.79 4.30
CA ASN A 134 -13.39 4.97 4.20
C ASN A 134 -13.85 4.41 2.85
N LEU A 135 -14.60 3.31 2.88
CA LEU A 135 -15.22 2.71 1.71
C LEU A 135 -16.69 3.14 1.66
N GLN A 136 -17.12 3.65 0.50
CA GLN A 136 -18.51 3.95 0.20
C GLN A 136 -19.02 2.93 -0.81
N TRP A 137 -20.11 2.24 -0.45
CA TRP A 137 -20.62 1.12 -1.22
C TRP A 137 -22.03 1.41 -1.76
N PRO A 138 -22.28 1.34 -3.08
CA PRO A 138 -23.59 1.56 -3.66
C PRO A 138 -24.54 0.41 -3.31
N TYR A 139 -25.33 0.59 -2.26
CA TYR A 139 -26.15 -0.46 -1.68
C TYR A 139 -27.52 -0.55 -2.34
N LYS A 140 -28.20 0.60 -2.51
CA LYS A 140 -29.56 0.66 -3.09
C LYS A 140 -29.75 1.83 -4.04
N TYR A 141 -30.58 1.64 -5.06
CA TYR A 141 -31.04 2.69 -5.96
C TYR A 141 -32.56 2.58 -6.14
N ASN A 142 -33.30 3.64 -5.86
CA ASN A 142 -34.78 3.65 -5.91
C ASN A 142 -35.45 2.47 -5.17
N ASN A 143 -34.97 2.15 -3.96
CA ASN A 143 -35.35 0.99 -3.13
C ASN A 143 -34.94 -0.39 -3.65
N ASN A 144 -34.34 -0.50 -4.83
CA ASN A 144 -33.83 -1.74 -5.36
C ASN A 144 -32.39 -1.99 -4.86
N THR A 145 -32.10 -3.20 -4.42
CA THR A 145 -30.74 -3.60 -3.97
C THR A 145 -29.83 -3.74 -5.18
N LEU A 146 -28.61 -3.21 -5.11
CA LEU A 146 -27.64 -3.33 -6.21
C LEU A 146 -26.64 -4.45 -5.92
N LEU A 147 -25.65 -4.14 -5.10
CA LEU A 147 -24.61 -5.09 -4.69
C LEU A 147 -24.80 -5.45 -3.21
N TYR A 148 -25.27 -6.66 -2.97
CA TYR A 148 -25.54 -7.19 -1.64
C TYR A 148 -24.27 -7.76 -1.02
N ILE A 149 -23.77 -7.15 0.07
CA ILE A 149 -22.56 -7.62 0.75
C ILE A 149 -22.87 -8.87 1.58
N LEU A 150 -22.16 -9.97 1.32
CA LEU A 150 -22.26 -11.21 2.10
C LEU A 150 -21.34 -11.18 3.31
N HIS A 151 -20.06 -10.89 3.07
CA HIS A 151 -19.05 -10.77 4.10
C HIS A 151 -17.89 -9.94 3.57
N TYR A 152 -17.03 -9.49 4.48
CA TYR A 152 -15.76 -8.91 4.14
C TYR A 152 -14.68 -9.50 5.03
N ASP A 153 -13.50 -9.68 4.46
CA ASP A 153 -12.31 -10.18 5.15
C ASP A 153 -11.22 -9.12 5.15
N ILE A 154 -10.34 -9.22 6.14
CA ILE A 154 -9.28 -8.26 6.40
C ILE A 154 -7.95 -9.00 6.41
N ASP A 155 -6.99 -8.50 5.65
CA ASP A 155 -5.58 -8.90 5.76
C ASP A 155 -4.73 -7.70 6.17
N GLY A 156 -3.84 -7.91 7.14
CA GLY A 156 -3.00 -6.87 7.72
C GLY A 156 -3.60 -6.15 8.94
N PRO A 157 -2.91 -5.11 9.45
CA PRO A 157 -3.21 -4.49 10.74
C PRO A 157 -4.34 -3.48 10.63
N MET A 158 -5.57 -3.91 10.38
CA MET A 158 -6.73 -3.02 10.38
C MET A 158 -7.99 -3.66 10.97
N ASN A 159 -8.90 -2.82 11.46
CA ASN A 159 -10.21 -3.23 11.96
C ASN A 159 -11.29 -2.41 11.26
N CYS A 160 -12.28 -3.09 10.66
CA CYS A 160 -13.35 -2.44 9.90
C CYS A 160 -14.71 -2.58 10.58
N THR A 161 -15.50 -1.51 10.51
CA THR A 161 -16.89 -1.45 11.00
C THR A 161 -17.80 -0.91 9.91
N SER A 162 -18.92 -1.59 9.68
CA SER A 162 -19.99 -1.13 8.79
C SER A 162 -21.02 -0.31 9.57
N ASP A 163 -21.59 0.71 8.94
CA ASP A 163 -22.72 1.47 9.49
C ASP A 163 -24.07 0.75 9.38
N MET A 164 -24.16 -0.25 8.50
CA MET A 164 -25.32 -1.12 8.32
C MET A 164 -24.98 -2.57 8.65
N GLU A 165 -25.98 -3.36 9.05
CA GLU A 165 -25.83 -4.80 9.24
C GLU A 165 -25.45 -5.47 7.92
N ILE A 166 -24.36 -6.25 7.92
CA ILE A 166 -23.92 -7.04 6.78
C ILE A 166 -24.71 -8.34 6.74
N ASN A 167 -25.12 -8.75 5.54
CA ASN A 167 -25.93 -9.93 5.30
C ASN A 167 -27.23 -10.01 6.14
N PRO A 168 -28.12 -9.00 6.10
CA PRO A 168 -29.34 -8.97 6.90
C PRO A 168 -30.31 -10.13 6.58
N LEU A 169 -30.29 -10.65 5.34
CA LEU A 169 -31.10 -11.78 4.90
C LEU A 169 -30.49 -13.15 5.25
N ARG A 170 -29.30 -13.17 5.88
CA ARG A 170 -28.59 -14.39 6.31
C ARG A 170 -28.44 -15.42 5.19
N ILE A 171 -28.13 -14.94 3.99
CA ILE A 171 -27.83 -15.78 2.82
C ILE A 171 -26.64 -16.65 3.19
N LYS A 172 -26.78 -17.96 2.95
CA LYS A 172 -25.76 -18.95 3.30
C LYS A 172 -24.55 -18.77 2.39
N VAL A 173 -23.40 -18.50 3.00
CA VAL A 173 -22.12 -18.44 2.28
C VAL A 173 -21.67 -19.88 2.03
N SER A 174 -21.52 -20.27 0.76
CA SER A 174 -20.85 -21.52 0.42
C SER A 174 -19.40 -21.42 0.91
N SER A 175 -19.00 -22.32 1.82
CA SER A 175 -17.68 -22.28 2.44
C SER A 175 -16.57 -22.24 1.38
N LEU A 176 -15.63 -21.31 1.57
CA LEU A 176 -14.35 -21.29 0.86
C LEU A 176 -13.61 -22.60 1.21
N GLN A 177 -13.86 -23.66 0.46
CA GLN A 177 -12.95 -24.80 0.42
C GLN A 177 -11.69 -24.31 -0.28
N THR A 178 -10.63 -24.16 0.51
CA THR A 178 -9.25 -24.15 0.05
C THR A 178 -9.06 -25.24 -0.99
N THR A 179 -8.98 -24.86 -2.27
CA THR A 179 -8.55 -25.75 -3.34
C THR A 179 -7.11 -26.16 -3.06
N GLU A 180 -6.97 -27.36 -2.51
CA GLU A 180 -5.71 -28.10 -2.49
C GLU A 180 -5.21 -28.25 -3.93
N LYS A 181 -3.94 -27.90 -4.13
CA LYS A 181 -3.20 -28.11 -5.37
C LYS A 181 -3.22 -29.60 -5.71
N ASN A 182 -3.96 -29.98 -6.75
CA ASN A 182 -3.74 -31.24 -7.44
C ASN A 182 -3.07 -30.96 -8.79
N ASP A 183 -1.75 -31.08 -8.75
CA ASP A 183 -0.87 -31.21 -9.90
C ASP A 183 -1.23 -32.51 -10.63
N SER A 184 -1.74 -32.45 -11.85
CA SER A 184 -1.64 -33.57 -12.79
C SER A 184 -1.85 -33.19 -14.26
N VAL A 185 -0.72 -33.28 -14.97
CA VAL A 185 -0.53 -33.87 -16.30
C VAL A 185 -1.04 -33.10 -17.54
N ALA A 186 -0.04 -32.64 -18.30
CA ALA A 186 -0.12 -32.11 -19.64
C ALA A 186 -0.70 -33.11 -20.65
N GLY A 187 -1.73 -32.67 -21.39
CA GLY A 187 -2.21 -33.30 -22.62
C GLY A 187 -2.07 -32.32 -23.79
N GLN A 188 -1.17 -32.63 -24.71
CA GLN A 188 -0.98 -31.93 -25.99
C GLN A 188 -2.24 -32.07 -26.87
N GLY A 189 -2.73 -30.94 -27.37
CA GLY A 189 -3.79 -30.87 -28.38
C GLY A 189 -3.67 -29.59 -29.18
N ASP A 190 -2.82 -29.62 -30.21
CA ASP A 190 -2.58 -28.55 -31.17
C ASP A 190 -3.81 -28.34 -32.07
N ARG A 191 -4.53 -27.22 -31.89
CA ARG A 191 -5.48 -26.67 -32.86
C ARG A 191 -5.40 -25.14 -32.86
N SER A 192 -4.65 -24.60 -33.81
CA SER A 192 -4.59 -23.18 -34.12
C SER A 192 -5.93 -22.69 -34.69
N HIS A 193 -6.72 -21.98 -33.88
CA HIS A 193 -7.80 -21.14 -34.35
C HIS A 193 -7.34 -19.67 -34.33
N VAL A 194 -7.08 -19.13 -35.51
CA VAL A 194 -6.81 -17.69 -35.70
C VAL A 194 -8.12 -16.93 -35.47
N VAL A 195 -8.29 -16.39 -34.27
CA VAL A 195 -9.41 -15.49 -33.94
C VAL A 195 -9.04 -14.09 -34.41
N MET A 196 -9.63 -13.64 -35.52
CA MET A 196 -9.60 -12.24 -35.90
C MET A 196 -10.42 -11.43 -34.88
N LYS A 197 -9.73 -10.58 -34.13
CA LYS A 197 -10.32 -9.58 -33.24
C LYS A 197 -11.07 -8.58 -34.13
N ARG A 198 -12.41 -8.61 -34.11
CA ARG A 198 -13.21 -7.49 -34.60
C ARG A 198 -13.19 -6.44 -33.50
N ASP A 199 -12.57 -5.30 -33.78
CA ASP A 199 -12.75 -4.10 -32.98
C ASP A 199 -14.20 -3.66 -33.13
N LEU A 200 -15.05 -4.09 -32.19
CA LEU A 200 -16.34 -3.48 -31.97
C LEU A 200 -16.04 -2.09 -31.41
N ALA A 201 -16.22 -1.08 -32.27
CA ALA A 201 -16.38 0.28 -31.80
C ALA A 201 -17.50 0.25 -30.75
N LEU A 202 -17.14 0.46 -29.48
CA LEU A 202 -18.08 0.70 -28.40
C LEU A 202 -18.90 1.91 -28.83
N GLY A 203 -20.12 1.68 -29.30
CA GLY A 203 -21.10 2.74 -29.38
C GLY A 203 -21.19 3.34 -27.98
N GLU A 204 -20.96 4.64 -27.86
CA GLU A 204 -21.24 5.44 -26.67
C GLU A 204 -22.76 5.38 -26.41
N GLY A 205 -23.22 4.25 -25.88
CA GLY A 205 -24.45 4.20 -25.11
C GLY A 205 -24.20 4.97 -23.83
N ASP A 206 -25.19 5.75 -23.40
CA ASP A 206 -25.14 6.56 -22.18
C ASP A 206 -24.94 5.64 -20.96
N VAL A 207 -23.69 5.44 -20.53
CA VAL A 207 -23.35 4.59 -19.39
C VAL A 207 -23.75 5.31 -18.12
N HIS A 208 -24.90 4.93 -17.55
CA HIS A 208 -25.36 5.50 -16.30
C HIS A 208 -24.53 4.97 -15.11
N THR A 209 -23.79 5.86 -14.45
CA THR A 209 -22.92 5.50 -13.33
C THR A 209 -23.67 5.60 -12.00
N LEU A 210 -23.94 4.46 -11.37
CA LEU A 210 -24.57 4.36 -10.05
C LEU A 210 -23.53 4.47 -8.93
N GLY A 211 -23.10 5.70 -8.63
CA GLY A 211 -22.23 6.01 -7.50
C GLY A 211 -23.00 6.45 -6.25
N CYS A 212 -22.28 6.61 -5.13
CA CYS A 212 -22.82 7.06 -3.85
C CYS A 212 -23.35 8.50 -3.81
N GLY A 213 -23.22 9.26 -4.90
CA GLY A 213 -23.89 10.55 -5.02
C GLY A 213 -25.38 10.42 -5.37
N ILE A 214 -25.79 9.31 -5.98
CA ILE A 214 -27.16 9.09 -6.49
C ILE A 214 -27.81 7.87 -5.81
N ALA A 215 -27.03 6.82 -5.55
CA ALA A 215 -27.46 5.65 -4.82
C ALA A 215 -27.36 5.86 -3.29
N GLN A 216 -28.22 5.16 -2.54
CA GLN A 216 -28.07 5.01 -1.10
C GLN A 216 -26.82 4.17 -0.81
N CYS A 217 -25.94 4.69 0.04
CA CYS A 217 -24.66 4.03 0.33
C CYS A 217 -24.52 3.51 1.74
N LEU A 218 -23.89 2.34 1.79
CA LEU A 218 -23.36 1.71 2.98
C LEU A 218 -21.91 2.15 3.15
N ARG A 219 -21.49 2.45 4.38
CA ARG A 219 -20.13 2.90 4.69
C ARG A 219 -19.39 1.87 5.53
N ILE A 220 -18.22 1.46 5.06
CA ILE A 220 -17.28 0.66 5.83
C ILE A 220 -16.09 1.53 6.20
N VAL A 221 -15.88 1.70 7.50
CA VAL A 221 -14.78 2.50 8.05
C VAL A 221 -13.76 1.57 8.67
N CYS A 222 -12.52 1.62 8.21
CA CYS A 222 -11.42 0.81 8.71
C CYS A 222 -10.36 1.66 9.41
N GLN A 223 -10.04 1.30 10.64
CA GLN A 223 -8.93 1.84 11.40
C GLN A 223 -7.68 1.03 11.07
N VAL A 224 -6.74 1.63 10.35
CA VAL A 224 -5.47 1.00 9.97
C VAL A 224 -4.42 1.36 11.01
N GLY A 225 -3.71 0.35 11.51
CA GLY A 225 -2.58 0.48 12.42
C GLY A 225 -1.30 0.88 11.70
N ARG A 226 -0.17 0.45 12.26
CA ARG A 226 1.16 0.79 11.74
C ARG A 226 1.44 0.06 10.44
N LEU A 227 1.77 0.80 9.37
CA LEU A 227 2.31 0.24 8.12
C LEU A 227 3.73 0.74 7.88
N ASP A 228 4.68 -0.18 7.98
CA ASP A 228 6.07 0.06 7.61
C ASP A 228 6.26 0.05 6.08
N ARG A 229 7.46 0.42 5.63
CA ARG A 229 7.84 0.40 4.21
C ARG A 229 7.57 -0.97 3.58
N GLY A 230 6.81 -0.97 2.49
CA GLY A 230 6.47 -2.14 1.69
C GLY A 230 5.38 -3.04 2.29
N LYS A 231 4.76 -2.64 3.42
CA LYS A 231 3.62 -3.34 4.00
C LYS A 231 2.29 -2.77 3.47
N SER A 232 1.27 -3.62 3.48
CA SER A 232 -0.09 -3.27 3.07
C SER A 232 -1.14 -3.81 4.05
N ALA A 233 -2.33 -3.23 3.97
CA ALA A 233 -3.56 -3.74 4.57
C ALA A 233 -4.61 -3.87 3.45
N ILE A 234 -5.34 -4.99 3.42
CA ILE A 234 -6.20 -5.37 2.30
C ILE A 234 -7.61 -5.71 2.80
N LEU A 235 -8.61 -5.05 2.22
CA LEU A 235 -10.03 -5.30 2.49
C LEU A 235 -10.62 -6.07 1.31
N TYR A 236 -11.08 -7.29 1.58
CA TYR A 236 -11.80 -8.12 0.61
C TYR A 236 -13.29 -7.98 0.89
N VAL A 237 -14.08 -7.52 -0.07
CA VAL A 237 -15.53 -7.40 0.04
C VAL A 237 -16.17 -8.38 -0.92
N LYS A 238 -16.77 -9.45 -0.40
CA LYS A 238 -17.54 -10.40 -1.20
C LYS A 238 -19.00 -9.96 -1.23
N SER A 239 -19.51 -9.70 -2.43
CA SER A 239 -20.88 -9.28 -2.66
C SER A 239 -21.55 -10.14 -3.73
N LEU A 240 -22.87 -10.04 -3.82
CA LEU A 240 -23.68 -10.62 -4.88
C LEU A 240 -24.34 -9.49 -5.67
N LEU A 241 -24.36 -9.62 -6.99
CA LEU A 241 -25.23 -8.79 -7.82
C LEU A 241 -26.68 -9.21 -7.59
N TRP A 242 -27.53 -8.27 -7.19
CA TRP A 242 -28.97 -8.50 -7.05
C TRP A 242 -29.63 -8.44 -8.43
N THR A 243 -29.85 -9.58 -9.06
CA THR A 243 -30.27 -9.65 -10.47
C THR A 243 -31.74 -9.30 -10.72
N GLU A 244 -32.55 -9.20 -9.67
CA GLU A 244 -33.95 -8.76 -9.76
C GLU A 244 -34.08 -7.27 -10.13
N THR A 245 -33.07 -6.47 -9.80
CA THR A 245 -33.05 -5.01 -9.98
C THR A 245 -32.79 -4.59 -11.43
#